data_AF-A0A497MKS5-F1
#
_entry.id   AF-A0A497MKS5-F1
#
_cell.length_a   1.000
_cell.length_b   1.000
_cell.length_c   1.000
_cell.angle_alpha   90.00
_cell.angle_beta   90.00
_cell.angle_gamma   90.00
#
_symmetry.space_group_name_H-M   'P 1'
#
loop_
_entity.id
_entity.type
_entity.pdbx_description
1 polymer ?
#
loop_
_entity_poly.entity_id
_entity_poly.type
_entity_poly.pdbx_seq_one_letter_code
_entity_poly.pdbx_strand_id
1 'polypeptide(L)'
;MWARTGFMMSPRFLTSGVVRLLVWPTSRRLEMTSLDLTLTPCIAQEWVSHLSTTGWAGSFYTMLASYKMARLTGVSPRNVLKVVAVALFISMFVTQITARAILGVVGGSRFSSPVVKTTPIVWGWNSFWNQPARASMSEVAPWVITGFVFMVVMRYLCSRILWLPDPLWALPAWGMQGGLYGLWFACLVAWMIKSMILRIGGSKLYEEWVVPFVGGFMLGDALEVFIAAITSYVMFPPTL
;
A
#
# COMPACT_ATOMS: atom_id res chain seq x y z
N MET A 1 21.76 -8.44 -2.50
CA MET A 1 21.78 -8.93 -1.10
C MET A 1 21.78 -7.82 -0.05
N TRP A 2 22.31 -6.62 -0.32
CA TRP A 2 22.29 -5.47 0.62
C TRP A 2 20.89 -4.93 0.96
N ALA A 3 19.87 -5.22 0.15
CA ALA A 3 18.46 -4.89 0.46
C ALA A 3 17.75 -5.92 1.38
N ARG A 4 18.42 -7.01 1.78
CA ARG A 4 17.85 -8.05 2.67
C ARG A 4 18.26 -7.90 4.14
N THR A 5 19.29 -7.10 4.42
CA THR A 5 19.86 -6.97 5.77
C THR A 5 19.27 -5.75 6.46
N GLY A 6 18.22 -5.94 7.26
CA GLY A 6 17.83 -4.99 8.31
C GLY A 6 16.34 -4.75 8.52
N PHE A 7 15.49 -4.85 7.48
CA PHE A 7 14.10 -4.38 7.57
C PHE A 7 13.05 -5.38 7.05
N MET A 8 13.35 -6.69 7.07
CA MET A 8 12.40 -7.73 6.60
C MET A 8 11.24 -8.01 7.58
N MET A 9 11.30 -7.49 8.81
CA MET A 9 10.23 -7.67 9.78
C MET A 9 9.31 -6.46 9.74
N SER A 10 8.19 -6.59 9.00
CA SER A 10 7.15 -5.58 9.15
C SER A 10 6.69 -5.56 10.62
N PRO A 11 6.51 -4.38 11.24
CA PRO A 11 6.26 -4.30 12.67
C PRO A 11 4.99 -5.04 13.10
N ARG A 12 4.10 -5.33 12.13
CA ARG A 12 2.92 -6.19 12.29
C ARG A 12 3.20 -7.54 12.92
N PHE A 13 4.35 -8.14 12.62
CA PHE A 13 4.68 -9.50 13.08
C PHE A 13 5.12 -9.52 14.54
N LEU A 14 5.31 -8.33 15.13
CA LEU A 14 5.67 -8.12 16.52
C LEU A 14 4.43 -7.73 17.33
N THR A 15 3.65 -6.78 16.83
CA THR A 15 2.46 -6.26 17.52
C THR A 15 1.29 -7.24 17.52
N SER A 16 1.04 -7.97 16.43
CA SER A 16 -0.14 -8.84 16.33
C SER A 16 -0.10 -9.97 17.36
N GLY A 17 1.08 -10.55 17.57
CA GLY A 17 1.30 -11.60 18.57
C GLY A 17 1.18 -11.06 20.01
N VAL A 18 1.78 -9.90 20.28
CA VAL A 18 1.75 -9.28 21.62
C VAL A 18 0.34 -8.84 22.00
N VAL A 19 -0.38 -8.15 21.11
CA VAL A 19 -1.77 -7.74 21.36
C VAL A 19 -2.68 -8.94 21.57
N ARG A 20 -2.50 -10.03 20.80
CA ARG A 20 -3.25 -11.27 21.00
C ARG A 20 -2.98 -11.87 22.38
N LEU A 21 -1.72 -11.94 22.81
CA LEU A 21 -1.36 -12.49 24.12
C LEU A 21 -1.90 -11.65 25.28
N LEU A 22 -1.97 -10.33 25.13
CA LEU A 22 -2.45 -9.42 26.18
C LEU A 22 -3.99 -9.36 26.26
N VAL A 23 -4.67 -9.30 25.12
CA VAL A 23 -6.13 -9.08 25.07
C VAL A 23 -6.91 -10.39 24.97
N TRP A 24 -6.36 -11.41 24.27
CA TRP A 24 -6.98 -12.73 24.09
C TRP A 24 -6.03 -13.88 24.43
N PRO A 25 -5.58 -13.99 25.69
CA PRO A 25 -4.59 -14.99 26.10
C PRO A 25 -5.07 -16.44 25.90
N THR A 26 -6.37 -16.68 25.96
CA THR A 26 -6.97 -18.03 25.94
C THR A 26 -7.72 -18.36 24.65
N SER A 27 -8.04 -17.38 23.80
CA SER A 27 -8.85 -17.61 22.60
C SER A 27 -8.00 -18.19 21.46
N ARG A 28 -8.46 -19.31 20.88
CA ARG A 28 -7.93 -19.84 19.62
C ARG A 28 -8.76 -19.31 18.45
N ARG A 29 -8.09 -19.03 17.33
CA ARG A 29 -8.61 -18.46 16.07
C ARG A 29 -10.13 -18.31 16.02
N LEU A 30 -10.60 -17.07 16.19
CA LEU A 30 -12.02 -16.74 16.08
C LEU A 30 -12.43 -16.70 14.59
N GLU A 31 -13.67 -17.07 14.31
CA GLU A 31 -14.27 -16.88 12.98
C GLU A 31 -14.72 -15.43 12.79
N MET A 32 -14.70 -14.95 11.54
CA MET A 32 -15.21 -13.62 11.21
C MET A 32 -16.74 -13.65 11.19
N THR A 33 -17.38 -13.51 12.35
CA THR A 33 -18.84 -13.55 12.47
C THR A 33 -19.47 -12.23 12.92
N SER A 34 -18.65 -11.24 13.29
CA SER A 34 -19.10 -9.91 13.69
C SER A 34 -18.18 -8.80 13.18
N LEU A 35 -18.71 -7.58 13.16
CA LEU A 35 -17.95 -6.37 12.78
C LEU A 35 -16.81 -6.07 13.76
N ASP A 36 -17.06 -6.24 15.06
CA ASP A 36 -16.04 -6.00 16.09
C ASP A 36 -14.87 -6.97 15.95
N LEU A 37 -15.19 -8.22 15.59
CA LEU A 37 -14.19 -9.22 15.25
C LEU A 37 -13.37 -8.72 14.06
N THR A 38 -13.98 -8.41 12.91
CA THR A 38 -13.22 -7.99 11.71
C THR A 38 -12.40 -6.71 11.88
N LEU A 39 -12.82 -5.79 12.76
CA LEU A 39 -12.08 -4.56 13.07
C LEU A 39 -10.84 -4.79 13.95
N THR A 40 -10.89 -5.79 14.83
CA THR A 40 -9.86 -6.04 15.84
C THR A 40 -8.44 -6.19 15.26
N PRO A 41 -8.19 -7.09 14.28
CA PRO A 41 -6.85 -7.21 13.71
C PRO A 41 -6.38 -5.97 12.97
N CYS A 42 -7.28 -5.11 12.48
CA CYS A 42 -6.89 -3.86 11.85
C CYS A 42 -6.44 -2.82 12.86
N ILE A 43 -7.17 -2.63 13.95
CA ILE A 43 -6.73 -1.69 14.98
C ILE A 43 -5.35 -2.16 15.49
N ALA A 44 -5.20 -3.46 15.73
CA ALA A 44 -3.93 -4.04 16.16
C ALA A 44 -2.81 -3.96 15.10
N GLN A 45 -3.11 -4.12 13.80
CA GLN A 45 -2.08 -4.15 12.74
C GLN A 45 -1.78 -2.79 12.11
N GLU A 46 -2.80 -1.97 11.87
CA GLU A 46 -2.68 -0.68 11.18
C GLU A 46 -2.34 0.43 12.17
N TRP A 47 -3.01 0.49 13.33
CA TRP A 47 -2.85 1.61 14.26
C TRP A 47 -1.67 1.39 15.22
N VAL A 48 -1.41 0.15 15.62
CA VAL A 48 -0.34 -0.16 16.60
C VAL A 48 0.99 -0.53 15.92
N SER A 49 0.98 -1.15 14.73
CA SER A 49 2.23 -1.58 14.04
C SER A 49 2.65 -0.76 12.82
N HIS A 50 2.00 0.36 12.51
CA HIS A 50 2.35 1.17 11.35
C HIS A 50 2.42 0.38 10.02
N LEU A 51 1.62 -0.67 9.86
CA LEU A 51 1.47 -1.30 8.55
C LEU A 51 0.31 -0.63 7.82
N SER A 52 0.63 0.27 6.90
CA SER A 52 -0.34 0.69 5.88
C SER A 52 -0.49 -0.44 4.85
N THR A 53 -1.07 -1.58 5.26
CA THR A 53 -1.46 -2.66 4.34
C THR A 53 -2.56 -2.19 3.40
N THR A 54 -3.32 -1.20 3.84
CA THR A 54 -4.26 -0.38 3.07
C THR A 54 -3.54 0.82 2.45
N GLY A 55 -2.32 0.59 1.99
CA GLY A 55 -1.36 1.58 1.50
C GLY A 55 -1.89 2.47 0.39
N TRP A 56 -2.48 3.60 0.76
CA TRP A 56 -2.72 4.74 -0.15
C TRP A 56 -1.42 5.36 -0.68
N ALA A 57 -0.26 4.77 -0.37
CA ALA A 57 1.00 5.09 -1.04
C ALA A 57 0.91 4.89 -2.57
N GLY A 58 0.09 3.92 -3.04
CA GLY A 58 -0.24 3.82 -4.48
C GLY A 58 -0.92 5.08 -5.01
N SER A 59 -1.75 5.71 -4.18
CA SER A 59 -2.46 6.94 -4.50
C SER A 59 -1.55 8.17 -4.59
N PHE A 60 -0.35 8.10 -4.01
CA PHE A 60 0.67 9.13 -4.23
C PHE A 60 1.10 9.17 -5.71
N TYR A 61 1.31 8.00 -6.31
CA TYR A 61 1.68 7.92 -7.73
C TYR A 61 0.52 8.32 -8.65
N THR A 62 -0.72 7.94 -8.31
CA THR A 62 -1.89 8.37 -9.10
C THR A 62 -2.13 9.87 -9.00
N MET A 63 -1.91 10.49 -7.83
CA MET A 63 -1.94 11.94 -7.66
C MET A 63 -0.95 12.62 -8.61
N LEU A 64 0.30 12.15 -8.66
CA LEU A 64 1.31 12.71 -9.57
C LEU A 64 0.90 12.56 -11.05
N ALA A 65 0.31 11.43 -11.42
CA ALA A 65 -0.24 11.21 -12.76
C ALA A 65 -1.41 12.16 -13.06
N SER A 66 -2.30 12.42 -12.10
CA SER A 66 -3.41 13.37 -12.24
C SER A 66 -2.93 14.80 -12.51
N TYR A 67 -1.85 15.25 -11.86
CA TYR A 67 -1.25 16.56 -12.17
C TYR A 67 -0.64 16.64 -13.56
N LYS A 68 0.02 15.56 -14.01
CA LYS A 68 0.56 15.51 -15.38
C LYS A 68 -0.57 15.56 -16.41
N MET A 69 -1.66 14.84 -16.18
CA MET A 69 -2.83 14.85 -17.04
C MET A 69 -3.49 16.22 -17.07
N ALA A 70 -3.66 16.86 -15.91
CA ALA A 70 -4.21 18.22 -15.83
C ALA A 70 -3.38 19.25 -16.60
N ARG A 71 -2.05 19.10 -16.62
CA ARG A 71 -1.17 19.95 -17.43
C ARG A 71 -1.42 19.76 -18.93
N LEU A 72 -1.68 18.52 -19.37
CA LEU A 72 -1.96 18.20 -20.77
C LEU A 72 -3.35 18.69 -21.20
N THR A 73 -4.33 18.68 -20.31
CA THR A 73 -5.71 19.10 -20.59
C THR A 73 -5.98 20.58 -20.28
N GLY A 74 -4.97 21.33 -19.83
CA GLY A 74 -5.10 22.75 -19.50
C GLY A 74 -5.91 23.05 -18.23
N VAL A 75 -6.11 22.06 -17.35
CA VAL A 75 -6.86 22.20 -16.10
C VAL A 75 -5.98 22.81 -15.01
N SER A 76 -6.55 23.71 -14.20
CA SER A 76 -5.80 24.38 -13.13
C SER A 76 -5.36 23.38 -12.03
N PRO A 77 -4.07 23.39 -11.63
CA PRO A 77 -3.55 22.44 -10.62
C PRO A 77 -4.26 22.53 -9.27
N ARG A 78 -4.73 23.72 -8.89
CA ARG A 78 -5.47 23.93 -7.63
C ARG A 78 -6.81 23.19 -7.61
N ASN A 79 -7.50 23.12 -8.75
CA ASN A 79 -8.77 22.39 -8.83
C ASN A 79 -8.52 20.87 -8.78
N VAL A 80 -7.44 20.40 -9.40
CA VAL A 80 -7.01 18.99 -9.32
C VAL A 80 -6.72 18.60 -7.89
N LEU A 81 -5.99 19.42 -7.13
CA LEU A 81 -5.71 19.14 -5.72
C LEU A 81 -6.99 18.97 -4.90
N LYS A 82 -7.97 19.88 -5.08
CA LYS A 82 -9.25 19.83 -4.37
C LYS A 82 -10.01 18.54 -4.69
N VAL A 83 -10.12 18.21 -5.98
CA VAL A 83 -10.83 17.00 -6.44
C VAL A 83 -10.14 15.74 -5.95
N VAL A 84 -8.81 15.65 -6.09
CA VAL A 84 -8.03 14.50 -5.63
C VAL A 84 -8.14 14.33 -4.12
N ALA A 85 -8.04 15.42 -3.34
CA ALA A 85 -8.20 15.36 -1.89
C ALA A 85 -9.59 14.84 -1.51
N VAL A 86 -10.66 15.42 -2.06
CA VAL A 86 -12.04 14.99 -1.78
C VAL A 86 -12.26 13.54 -2.21
N ALA A 87 -11.80 13.14 -3.39
CA ALA A 87 -11.93 11.79 -3.89
C ALA A 87 -11.17 10.77 -3.03
N LEU A 88 -9.95 11.09 -2.59
CA LEU A 88 -9.17 10.22 -1.71
C LEU A 88 -9.83 10.06 -0.35
N PHE A 89 -10.32 11.15 0.26
CA PHE A 89 -11.03 11.06 1.54
C PHE A 89 -12.30 10.22 1.42
N ILE A 90 -13.14 10.47 0.41
CA ILE A 90 -14.38 9.70 0.21
C ILE A 90 -14.06 8.24 -0.06
N SER A 91 -13.10 7.96 -0.95
CA SER A 91 -12.70 6.59 -1.27
C SER A 91 -12.15 5.88 -0.04
N MET A 92 -11.39 6.56 0.82
CA MET A 92 -10.86 5.99 2.05
C MET A 92 -11.98 5.54 3.00
N PHE A 93 -12.99 6.37 3.23
CA PHE A 93 -14.10 5.98 4.09
C PHE A 93 -14.96 4.88 3.47
N VAL A 94 -15.37 5.05 2.21
CA VAL A 94 -16.26 4.09 1.54
C VAL A 94 -15.61 2.73 1.42
N THR A 95 -14.35 2.65 1.00
CA THR A 95 -13.65 1.37 0.85
C THR A 95 -13.43 0.70 2.20
N GLN A 96 -13.04 1.44 3.25
CA GLN A 96 -12.83 0.85 4.57
C GLN A 96 -14.13 0.33 5.19
N ILE A 97 -15.20 1.11 5.11
CA ILE A 97 -16.50 0.71 5.65
C ILE A 97 -17.01 -0.51 4.89
N THR A 98 -17.11 -0.43 3.57
CA THR A 98 -17.72 -1.48 2.75
C THR A 98 -16.95 -2.80 2.82
N ALA A 99 -15.62 -2.76 2.68
CA ALA A 99 -14.82 -3.99 2.66
C ALA A 99 -14.85 -4.75 4.00
N ARG A 100 -15.03 -4.04 5.12
CA ARG A 100 -15.10 -4.65 6.47
C ARG A 100 -16.50 -5.02 6.85
N ALA A 101 -17.48 -4.19 6.49
CA ALA A 101 -18.88 -4.42 6.77
C ALA A 101 -19.37 -5.70 6.08
N ILE A 102 -19.01 -5.89 4.82
CA ILE A 102 -19.37 -7.09 4.06
C ILE A 102 -18.81 -8.35 4.74
N LEU A 103 -17.54 -8.34 5.13
CA LEU A 103 -16.91 -9.51 5.76
C LEU A 103 -17.45 -9.78 7.18
N GLY A 104 -17.86 -8.75 7.91
CA GLY A 104 -18.42 -8.90 9.25
C GLY A 104 -19.89 -9.32 9.29
N VAL A 105 -20.71 -8.88 8.33
CA VAL A 105 -22.14 -9.20 8.27
C VAL A 105 -22.40 -10.52 7.56
N VAL A 106 -21.76 -10.76 6.41
CA VAL A 106 -21.95 -12.00 5.63
C VAL A 106 -21.11 -13.14 6.21
N GLY A 107 -20.02 -12.80 6.89
CA GLY A 107 -19.08 -13.74 7.47
C GLY A 107 -17.99 -14.14 6.48
N GLY A 108 -16.75 -13.79 6.79
CA GLY A 108 -15.60 -13.99 5.90
C GLY A 108 -15.32 -15.44 5.51
N SER A 109 -15.81 -16.42 6.29
CA SER A 109 -15.71 -17.85 5.99
C SER A 109 -16.67 -18.32 4.90
N ARG A 110 -17.74 -17.57 4.61
CA ARG A 110 -18.73 -17.93 3.59
C ARG A 110 -18.28 -17.59 2.16
N PHE A 111 -17.29 -16.71 2.01
CA PHE A 111 -16.72 -16.40 0.71
C PHE A 111 -15.75 -17.51 0.27
N SER A 112 -16.22 -18.40 -0.62
CA SER A 112 -15.40 -19.50 -1.16
C SER A 112 -14.34 -19.03 -2.16
N SER A 113 -14.54 -17.86 -2.79
CA SER A 113 -13.65 -17.32 -3.82
C SER A 113 -12.20 -17.17 -3.32
N PRO A 114 -11.22 -17.74 -4.06
CA PRO A 114 -9.79 -17.58 -3.75
C PRO A 114 -9.35 -16.11 -3.69
N VAL A 115 -9.98 -15.25 -4.50
CA VAL A 115 -9.68 -13.81 -4.56
C VAL A 115 -10.01 -13.11 -3.26
N VAL A 116 -11.13 -13.46 -2.62
CA VAL A 116 -11.52 -12.89 -1.32
C VAL A 116 -10.54 -13.33 -0.22
N LYS A 117 -10.09 -14.59 -0.29
CA LYS A 117 -9.14 -15.16 0.68
C LYS A 117 -7.73 -14.56 0.59
N THR A 118 -7.34 -14.04 -0.58
CA THR A 118 -6.05 -13.35 -0.78
C THR A 118 -6.14 -11.84 -0.54
N THR A 119 -7.31 -11.29 -0.22
CA THR A 119 -7.43 -9.86 0.11
C THR A 119 -6.54 -9.50 1.30
N PRO A 120 -5.98 -8.28 1.34
CA PRO A 120 -5.15 -7.82 2.46
C PRO A 120 -5.86 -7.95 3.83
N ILE A 121 -7.19 -7.86 3.85
CA ILE A 121 -8.02 -7.96 5.06
C ILE A 121 -8.05 -9.42 5.57
N VAL A 122 -8.40 -10.38 4.71
CA VAL A 122 -8.45 -11.80 5.10
C VAL A 122 -7.06 -12.36 5.34
N TRP A 123 -6.06 -11.90 4.60
CA TRP A 123 -4.67 -12.25 4.86
C TRP A 123 -4.15 -11.67 6.18
N GLY A 124 -4.53 -10.43 6.51
CA GLY A 124 -4.24 -9.78 7.80
C GLY A 124 -4.88 -10.51 8.97
N TRP A 125 -6.13 -10.95 8.82
CA TRP A 125 -6.83 -11.80 9.79
C TRP A 125 -6.09 -13.09 10.08
N ASN A 126 -5.76 -13.84 9.03
CA ASN A 126 -5.06 -15.11 9.16
C ASN A 126 -3.68 -14.92 9.80
N SER A 127 -2.99 -13.82 9.49
CA SER A 127 -1.70 -13.51 10.10
C SER A 127 -1.83 -13.19 11.60
N PHE A 128 -2.87 -12.46 12.02
CA PHE A 128 -3.11 -12.14 13.44
C PHE A 128 -3.34 -13.40 14.28
N TRP A 129 -4.20 -14.30 13.79
CA TRP A 129 -4.63 -15.47 14.55
C TRP A 129 -3.69 -16.68 14.44
N ASN A 130 -2.99 -16.86 13.31
CA ASN A 130 -2.22 -18.09 13.06
C ASN A 130 -0.71 -17.91 13.17
N GLN A 131 -0.18 -16.68 13.15
CA GLN A 131 1.27 -16.48 13.24
C GLN A 131 1.68 -16.16 14.68
N PRO A 132 2.67 -16.88 15.25
CA PRO A 132 3.30 -16.45 16.49
C PRO A 132 4.17 -15.22 16.25
N ALA A 133 4.48 -14.47 17.32
CA ALA A 133 5.47 -13.41 17.25
C ALA A 133 6.80 -14.02 16.76
N ARG A 134 7.26 -13.61 15.57
CA ARG A 134 8.41 -14.25 14.90
C ARG A 134 9.76 -13.94 15.57
N ALA A 135 9.81 -12.92 16.43
CA ALA A 135 10.99 -12.52 17.19
C ALA A 135 10.56 -11.90 18.52
N SER A 136 11.41 -12.01 19.53
CA SER A 136 11.18 -11.37 20.83
C SER A 136 11.34 -9.84 20.72
N MET A 137 10.63 -9.07 21.55
CA MET A 137 10.81 -7.61 21.56
C MET A 137 12.25 -7.21 21.90
N SER A 138 12.97 -8.02 22.68
CA SER A 138 14.39 -7.84 23.00
C SER A 138 15.31 -7.98 21.78
N GLU A 139 15.00 -8.88 20.84
CA GLU A 139 15.78 -9.03 19.60
C GLU A 139 15.53 -7.87 18.62
N VAL A 140 14.32 -7.30 18.63
CA VAL A 140 13.93 -6.25 17.68
C VAL A 140 14.19 -4.83 18.19
N ALA A 141 14.13 -4.62 19.50
CA ALA A 141 14.42 -3.35 20.15
C ALA A 141 15.71 -2.67 19.64
N PRO A 142 16.88 -3.33 19.53
CA PRO A 142 18.08 -2.67 19.04
C PRO A 142 17.93 -2.16 17.59
N TRP A 143 17.21 -2.88 16.72
CA TRP A 143 16.98 -2.46 15.34
C TRP A 143 16.04 -1.25 15.25
N VAL A 144 14.96 -1.25 16.05
CA VAL A 144 14.02 -0.13 16.12
C VAL A 144 14.71 1.12 16.68
N ILE A 145 15.49 0.97 17.75
CA ILE A 145 16.25 2.06 18.36
C ILE A 145 17.29 2.59 17.37
N THR A 146 18.02 1.71 16.67
CA THR A 146 18.99 2.11 15.65
C THR A 146 18.33 2.88 14.51
N GLY A 147 17.17 2.42 14.01
CA GLY A 147 16.41 3.12 12.99
C GLY A 147 15.91 4.49 13.44
N PHE A 148 15.43 4.60 14.69
CA PHE A 148 15.02 5.86 15.28
C PHE A 148 16.19 6.85 15.41
N VAL A 149 17.31 6.41 16.00
CA VAL A 149 18.51 7.25 16.16
C VAL A 149 19.04 7.68 14.79
N PHE A 150 19.10 6.77 13.81
CA PHE A 150 19.51 7.09 12.45
C PHE A 150 18.64 8.18 11.82
N MET A 151 17.31 8.08 11.95
CA MET A 151 16.38 9.09 11.41
C MET A 151 16.54 10.45 12.08
N VAL A 152 16.66 10.49 13.42
CA VAL A 152 16.86 11.74 14.17
C VAL A 152 18.19 12.40 13.77
N VAL A 153 19.26 11.62 13.72
CA VAL A 153 20.60 12.10 13.35
C VAL A 153 20.63 12.60 11.90
N MET A 154 20.08 11.84 10.95
CA MET A 154 20.02 12.29 9.55
C MET A 154 19.14 13.52 9.37
N ARG A 155 18.03 13.63 10.10
CA ARG A 155 17.16 14.82 10.05
C ARG A 155 17.89 16.06 10.60
N TYR A 156 18.67 15.88 11.65
CA TYR A 156 19.53 16.93 12.20
C TYR A 156 20.69 17.30 11.26
N LEU A 157 21.30 16.33 10.59
CA LEU A 157 22.35 16.62 9.60
C LEU A 157 21.78 17.35 8.37
N CYS A 158 20.60 16.95 7.89
CA CYS A 158 19.94 17.58 6.75
C CYS A 158 19.53 19.04 7.05
N SER A 159 19.21 19.38 8.31
CA SER A 159 18.93 20.77 8.69
C SER A 159 20.18 21.65 8.79
N ARG A 160 21.37 21.05 8.92
CA ARG A 160 22.66 21.75 8.99
C ARG A 160 23.40 21.79 7.65
N ILE A 161 23.29 20.72 6.87
CA ILE A 161 24.01 20.52 5.61
C ILE A 161 22.95 20.48 4.51
N LEU A 162 22.77 21.63 3.83
CA LEU A 162 21.72 21.85 2.83
C LEU A 162 21.75 20.88 1.64
N TRP A 163 22.89 20.22 1.39
CA TRP A 163 23.07 19.30 0.27
C TRP A 163 22.58 17.86 0.55
N LEU A 164 22.43 17.46 1.83
CA LEU A 164 21.98 16.11 2.14
C LEU A 164 20.50 15.94 1.80
N PRO A 165 20.10 14.90 1.03
CA PRO A 165 18.70 14.64 0.73
C PRO A 165 17.92 14.32 2.00
N ASP A 166 16.66 14.75 2.04
CA ASP A 166 15.78 14.53 3.19
C ASP A 166 15.69 13.02 3.52
N PRO A 167 15.99 12.61 4.77
CA PRO A 167 15.91 11.20 5.16
C PRO A 167 14.52 10.59 5.01
N LEU A 168 13.47 11.40 4.87
CA LEU A 168 12.12 10.91 4.55
C LEU A 168 12.07 10.08 3.26
N TRP A 169 12.96 10.32 2.30
CA TRP A 169 13.04 9.52 1.07
C TRP A 169 13.54 8.09 1.30
N ALA A 170 14.20 7.81 2.43
CA ALA A 170 14.58 6.46 2.78
C ALA A 170 13.36 5.57 3.08
N LEU A 171 12.24 6.14 3.52
CA LEU A 171 11.01 5.39 3.84
C LEU A 171 10.42 4.67 2.62
N PRO A 172 10.11 5.32 1.48
CA PRO A 172 9.63 4.62 0.29
C PRO A 172 10.73 3.79 -0.38
N ALA A 173 12.00 4.19 -0.27
CA ALA A 173 13.12 3.49 -0.90
C ALA A 173 13.40 2.13 -0.23
N TRP A 174 13.34 2.05 1.09
CA TRP A 174 13.58 0.83 1.87
C TRP A 174 12.29 0.11 2.29
N GLY A 175 11.13 0.68 1.97
CA GLY A 175 9.85 0.00 2.08
C GLY A 175 9.80 -1.26 1.22
N MET A 176 8.88 -2.17 1.57
CA MET A 176 8.68 -3.43 0.83
C MET A 176 8.43 -3.18 -0.66
N GLN A 177 7.77 -2.07 -1.02
CA GLN A 177 7.50 -1.70 -2.40
C GLN A 177 8.75 -1.25 -3.15
N GLY A 178 9.55 -0.35 -2.56
CA GLY A 178 10.79 0.15 -3.16
C GLY A 178 11.86 -0.93 -3.30
N GLY A 179 12.11 -1.67 -2.22
CA GLY A 179 13.20 -2.64 -2.13
C GLY A 179 12.84 -4.06 -2.57
N LEU A 180 11.69 -4.60 -2.14
CA LEU A 180 11.35 -6.02 -2.31
C LEU A 180 10.63 -6.31 -3.63
N TYR A 181 9.66 -5.47 -4.02
CA TYR A 181 8.93 -5.63 -5.29
C TYR A 181 9.73 -5.13 -6.51
N GLY A 182 10.97 -4.67 -6.31
CA GLY A 182 11.85 -4.27 -7.41
C GLY A 182 11.40 -3.00 -8.13
N LEU A 183 10.64 -2.11 -7.46
CA LEU A 183 10.20 -0.84 -8.06
C LEU A 183 11.39 -0.03 -8.58
N TRP A 184 12.54 -0.08 -7.89
CA TRP A 184 13.78 0.54 -8.37
C TRP A 184 14.21 0.02 -9.75
N PHE A 185 14.04 -1.27 -10.03
CA PHE A 185 14.39 -1.88 -11.32
C PHE A 185 13.41 -1.46 -12.40
N ALA A 186 12.11 -1.45 -12.09
CA ALA A 186 11.09 -0.94 -13.01
C ALA A 186 11.33 0.55 -13.35
N CYS A 187 11.66 1.38 -12.35
CA CYS A 187 12.04 2.78 -12.55
C CYS A 187 13.31 2.92 -13.39
N LEU A 188 14.31 2.06 -13.19
CA LEU A 188 15.55 2.04 -13.98
C LEU A 188 15.25 1.67 -15.44
N VAL A 189 14.46 0.63 -15.68
CA VAL A 189 14.05 0.23 -17.03
C VAL A 189 13.24 1.34 -17.70
N ALA A 190 12.28 1.94 -17.00
CA ALA A 190 11.52 3.08 -17.50
C ALA A 190 12.42 4.28 -17.84
N TRP A 191 13.44 4.53 -17.02
CA TRP A 191 14.42 5.58 -17.27
C TRP A 191 15.32 5.27 -18.48
N MET A 192 15.75 4.02 -18.67
CA MET A 192 16.49 3.59 -19.86
C MET A 192 15.64 3.76 -21.12
N ILE A 193 14.41 3.25 -21.12
CA ILE A 193 13.46 3.37 -22.23
C ILE A 193 13.23 4.86 -22.56
N LYS A 194 12.93 5.68 -21.55
CA LYS A 194 12.76 7.12 -21.72
C LYS A 194 14.00 7.79 -22.30
N SER A 195 15.18 7.46 -21.79
CA SER A 195 16.45 8.02 -22.27
C SER A 195 16.71 7.63 -23.72
N MET A 196 16.37 6.40 -24.12
CA MET A 196 16.51 5.92 -25.49
C MET A 196 15.55 6.62 -26.44
N ILE A 197 14.28 6.76 -26.06
CA ILE A 197 13.25 7.47 -26.82
C ILE A 197 13.63 8.94 -27.03
N LEU A 198 14.09 9.61 -25.97
CA LEU A 198 14.49 11.02 -26.05
C LEU A 198 15.74 11.21 -26.93
N ARG A 199 16.65 10.23 -26.98
CA ARG A 199 17.84 10.27 -27.85
C ARG A 199 17.52 10.00 -29.32
N ILE A 200 16.58 9.10 -29.62
CA ILE A 200 16.27 8.70 -31.01
C ILE A 200 15.19 9.60 -31.64
N GLY A 201 14.10 9.86 -30.93
CA GLY A 201 12.92 10.55 -31.46
C GLY A 201 12.70 11.96 -30.92
N GLY A 202 13.56 12.42 -30.02
CA GLY A 202 13.43 13.73 -29.38
C GLY A 202 12.23 13.84 -28.42
N SER A 203 12.01 15.04 -27.90
CA SER A 203 10.91 15.32 -26.95
C SER A 203 9.52 15.16 -27.57
N LYS A 204 9.40 15.42 -28.87
CA LYS A 204 8.11 15.40 -29.60
C LYS A 204 7.53 13.98 -29.69
N LEU A 205 8.34 12.98 -30.03
CA LEU A 205 7.92 11.58 -30.05
C LEU A 205 7.49 11.09 -28.65
N TYR A 206 8.21 11.52 -27.61
CA TYR A 206 7.88 11.15 -26.24
C TYR A 206 6.52 11.71 -25.81
N GLU A 207 6.25 13.00 -26.04
CA GLU A 207 5.01 13.63 -25.60
C GLU A 207 3.80 13.26 -26.47
N GLU A 208 3.96 13.12 -27.79
CA GLU A 208 2.84 12.86 -28.71
C GLU A 208 2.45 11.39 -28.81
N TRP A 209 3.39 10.44 -28.67
CA TRP A 209 3.11 9.02 -28.91
C TRP A 209 3.25 8.15 -27.66
N VAL A 210 4.35 8.30 -26.93
CA VAL A 210 4.67 7.38 -25.84
C VAL A 210 3.81 7.64 -24.61
N VAL A 211 3.60 8.91 -24.24
CA VAL A 211 2.75 9.28 -23.10
C VAL A 211 1.29 8.84 -23.31
N PRO A 212 0.64 9.10 -24.46
CA PRO A 212 -0.72 8.63 -24.70
C PRO A 212 -0.84 7.11 -24.76
N PHE A 213 0.14 6.41 -25.35
CA PHE A 213 0.15 4.94 -25.40
C PHE A 213 0.18 4.32 -24.00
N VAL A 214 1.11 4.75 -23.15
CA VAL A 214 1.21 4.24 -21.77
C VAL A 214 -0.01 4.62 -20.94
N GLY A 215 -0.52 5.84 -21.11
CA GLY A 215 -1.76 6.28 -20.48
C GLY A 215 -2.97 5.42 -20.88
N GLY A 216 -3.08 5.07 -22.17
CA GLY A 216 -4.12 4.18 -22.70
C GLY A 216 -4.00 2.77 -22.15
N PHE A 217 -2.78 2.22 -22.05
CA PHE A 217 -2.54 0.90 -21.45
C PHE A 217 -2.97 0.85 -19.98
N MET A 218 -2.57 1.86 -19.18
CA MET A 218 -2.97 1.98 -17.78
C MET A 218 -4.50 2.10 -17.61
N LEU A 219 -5.14 2.86 -18.50
CA LEU A 219 -6.59 3.01 -18.48
C LEU A 219 -7.32 1.72 -18.89
N GLY A 220 -6.75 0.97 -19.84
CA GLY A 220 -7.25 -0.34 -20.24
C GLY A 220 -7.22 -1.37 -19.12
N ASP A 221 -6.10 -1.45 -18.38
CA ASP A 221 -5.98 -2.30 -17.19
C ASP A 221 -7.01 -1.94 -16.11
N ALA A 222 -7.19 -0.64 -15.84
CA ALA A 222 -8.20 -0.18 -14.89
C ALA A 222 -9.64 -0.53 -15.34
N LEU A 223 -9.93 -0.43 -16.64
CA LEU A 223 -11.24 -0.80 -17.21
C LEU A 223 -11.47 -2.32 -17.16
N GLU A 224 -10.45 -3.13 -17.41
CA GLU A 224 -10.52 -4.59 -17.32
C GLU A 224 -10.95 -5.01 -15.91
N VAL A 225 -10.27 -4.48 -14.88
CA VAL A 225 -10.60 -4.78 -13.47
C VAL A 225 -12.03 -4.33 -13.14
N PHE A 226 -12.46 -3.17 -13.64
CA PHE A 226 -13.81 -2.67 -13.42
C PHE A 226 -14.87 -3.55 -14.07
N ILE A 227 -14.66 -3.97 -15.32
CA ILE A 227 -15.56 -4.88 -16.03
C ILE A 227 -15.59 -6.24 -15.32
N ALA A 228 -14.43 -6.80 -14.98
CA ALA A 228 -14.32 -8.07 -14.26
C ALA A 228 -15.07 -8.02 -12.92
N ALA A 229 -14.97 -6.90 -12.19
CA ALA A 229 -15.71 -6.69 -10.96
C ALA A 229 -17.24 -6.72 -11.23
N ILE A 230 -17.74 -5.95 -12.21
CA ILE A 230 -19.17 -5.95 -12.56
C ILE A 230 -19.63 -7.36 -12.98
N THR A 231 -18.89 -8.01 -13.88
CA THR A 231 -19.21 -9.36 -14.35
C THR A 231 -19.24 -10.35 -13.19
N SER A 232 -18.34 -10.23 -12.21
CA SER A 232 -18.36 -11.08 -11.02
C SER A 232 -19.63 -10.90 -10.19
N TYR A 233 -20.12 -9.66 -10.03
CA TYR A 233 -21.38 -9.38 -9.32
C TYR A 233 -22.61 -9.91 -10.08
N VAL A 234 -22.57 -9.89 -11.41
CA VAL A 234 -23.69 -10.34 -12.24
C VAL A 234 -23.74 -11.87 -12.37
N MET A 235 -22.59 -12.53 -12.57
CA MET A 235 -22.52 -13.99 -12.74
C MET A 235 -22.59 -14.76 -11.42
N PHE A 236 -22.11 -14.16 -10.34
CA PHE A 236 -22.20 -14.73 -8.99
C PHE A 236 -23.02 -13.81 -8.10
N PRO A 237 -24.33 -13.67 -8.35
CA PRO A 237 -25.18 -12.87 -7.49
C PRO A 237 -25.08 -13.42 -6.06
N PRO A 238 -24.93 -12.56 -5.04
CA PRO A 238 -24.74 -13.02 -3.66
C PRO A 238 -25.99 -13.81 -3.23
N THR A 239 -25.87 -15.12 -3.16
CA THR A 239 -26.83 -15.97 -2.46
C THR A 239 -26.58 -15.76 -0.97
N LEU A 240 -27.52 -15.06 -0.32
CA LEU A 240 -27.59 -14.88 1.13
C LEU A 240 -27.57 -16.23 1.87
#